data_AF-A0A075FQI1-F1
#
_entry.id   AF-A0A075FQI1-F1
#
_cell.length_a   1.000
_cell.length_b   1.000
_cell.length_c   1.000
_cell.angle_alpha   90.00
_cell.angle_beta   90.00
_cell.angle_gamma   90.00
#
_symmetry.space_group_name_H-M   'P 1'
#
loop_
_entity.id
_entity.type
_entity.pdbx_description
1 polymer ?
#
loop_
_entity_poly.entity_id
_entity_poly.type
_entity_poly.pdbx_seq_one_letter_code
_entity_poly.pdbx_strand_id
1 'polypeptide(L)'
;MIKNFNLLANTKVKKKALQILEAGLTAAEPKNFLKSFVGKNHIRLGKNRIFLSNYGKIFVVAYGKASDSMAEYVSKKINVSQGIIVAPKHTKSSIVSKKFKMFYSGHPLPDKESVRAGKAVRELVNNCSKRDFVLFLVSGGGSSLLALPDKISLSEKNTRPNYYCNVVPQLMNLTVLENICQ
;
A
#
# COMPACT_ATOMS: atom_id res chain seq x y z
N MET A 1 -19.06 -2.98 0.58
CA MET A 1 -20.43 -3.51 0.72
C MET A 1 -21.46 -2.47 0.30
N ILE A 2 -22.41 -2.83 -0.57
CA ILE A 2 -23.41 -1.88 -1.10
C ILE A 2 -24.46 -1.59 0.00
N LYS A 3 -24.44 -0.38 0.56
CA LYS A 3 -25.25 -0.02 1.74
C LYS A 3 -26.77 -0.06 1.50
N ASN A 4 -27.20 0.17 0.27
CA ASN A 4 -28.60 0.24 -0.14
C ASN A 4 -29.02 -0.96 -1.02
N PHE A 5 -28.38 -2.12 -0.84
CA PHE A 5 -28.63 -3.32 -1.65
C PHE A 5 -30.12 -3.68 -1.74
N ASN A 6 -30.79 -3.81 -0.60
CA ASN A 6 -32.21 -4.23 -0.56
C ASN A 6 -33.14 -3.23 -1.24
N LEU A 7 -32.82 -1.93 -1.17
CA LEU A 7 -33.57 -0.87 -1.82
C LEU A 7 -33.37 -0.89 -3.35
N LEU A 8 -32.15 -1.20 -3.82
CA LEU A 8 -31.82 -1.25 -5.25
C LEU A 8 -32.20 -2.60 -5.90
N ALA A 9 -32.28 -3.69 -5.15
CA ALA A 9 -32.57 -5.04 -5.62
C ALA A 9 -34.07 -5.29 -5.87
N ASN A 10 -34.78 -4.31 -6.44
CA ASN A 10 -36.22 -4.36 -6.63
C ASN A 10 -36.69 -5.16 -7.86
N THR A 11 -35.77 -5.67 -8.67
CA THR A 11 -36.05 -6.64 -9.74
C THR A 11 -35.05 -7.80 -9.71
N LYS A 12 -35.42 -8.96 -10.27
CA LYS A 12 -34.52 -10.12 -10.37
C LYS A 12 -33.21 -9.78 -11.11
N VAL A 13 -33.28 -8.97 -12.16
CA VAL A 13 -32.11 -8.55 -12.95
C VAL A 13 -31.21 -7.63 -12.12
N LYS A 14 -31.77 -6.61 -11.46
CA LYS A 14 -31.00 -5.71 -10.59
C LYS A 14 -30.37 -6.47 -9.42
N LYS A 15 -31.08 -7.42 -8.82
CA LYS A 15 -30.53 -8.27 -7.77
C LYS A 15 -29.30 -9.05 -8.25
N LYS A 16 -29.38 -9.69 -9.43
CA LYS A 16 -28.22 -10.39 -10.03
C LYS A 16 -27.06 -9.45 -10.33
N ALA A 17 -27.32 -8.28 -10.91
CA ALA A 17 -26.29 -7.29 -11.19
C ALA A 17 -25.60 -6.79 -9.90
N LEU A 18 -26.37 -6.50 -8.86
CA LEU A 18 -25.84 -6.12 -7.55
C LEU A 18 -25.01 -7.23 -6.91
N GLN A 19 -25.41 -8.51 -7.04
CA GLN A 19 -24.62 -9.65 -6.56
C GLN A 19 -23.26 -9.75 -7.28
N ILE A 20 -23.23 -9.52 -8.59
CA ILE A 20 -21.97 -9.49 -9.36
C ILE A 20 -21.08 -8.34 -8.88
N LEU A 21 -21.64 -7.15 -8.70
CA LEU A 21 -20.92 -5.99 -8.17
C LEU A 21 -20.39 -6.24 -6.75
N GLU A 22 -21.20 -6.83 -5.88
CA GLU A 22 -20.82 -7.19 -4.51
C GLU A 22 -19.65 -8.18 -4.53
N ALA A 23 -19.74 -9.24 -5.35
CA ALA A 23 -18.68 -10.23 -5.50
C ALA A 23 -17.37 -9.59 -5.99
N GLY A 24 -17.45 -8.71 -6.99
CA GLY A 24 -16.30 -7.95 -7.49
C GLY A 24 -15.69 -7.04 -6.43
N LEU A 25 -16.53 -6.30 -5.69
CA LEU A 25 -16.07 -5.41 -4.62
C LEU A 25 -15.42 -6.19 -3.48
N THR A 26 -16.04 -7.30 -3.04
CA THR A 26 -15.49 -8.20 -2.02
C THR A 26 -14.16 -8.79 -2.47
N ALA A 27 -14.04 -9.23 -3.73
CA ALA A 27 -12.78 -9.74 -4.28
C ALA A 27 -11.67 -8.67 -4.28
N ALA A 28 -12.03 -7.41 -4.56
CA ALA A 28 -11.12 -6.27 -4.56
C ALA A 28 -10.78 -5.74 -3.16
N GLU A 29 -11.44 -6.22 -2.08
CA GLU A 29 -11.09 -5.81 -0.72
C GLU A 29 -9.67 -6.27 -0.37
N PRO A 30 -8.79 -5.36 0.10
CA PRO A 30 -7.38 -5.67 0.34
C PRO A 30 -7.16 -6.88 1.26
N LYS A 31 -8.04 -7.08 2.25
CA LYS A 31 -7.98 -8.22 3.18
C LYS A 31 -8.17 -9.56 2.45
N ASN A 32 -9.10 -9.64 1.51
CA ASN A 32 -9.42 -10.88 0.79
C ASN A 32 -8.32 -11.21 -0.20
N PHE A 33 -7.81 -10.19 -0.86
CA PHE A 33 -6.70 -10.31 -1.76
C PHE A 33 -5.38 -10.67 -1.04
N LEU A 34 -5.00 -9.98 0.03
CA LEU A 34 -3.78 -10.27 0.79
C LEU A 34 -3.81 -11.62 1.51
N LYS A 35 -4.98 -12.26 1.68
CA LYS A 35 -5.10 -13.56 2.35
C LYS A 35 -4.37 -14.68 1.62
N SER A 36 -4.28 -14.62 0.29
CA SER A 36 -3.55 -15.62 -0.51
C SER A 36 -2.03 -15.45 -0.41
N PHE A 37 -1.55 -14.22 -0.18
CA PHE A 37 -0.12 -13.89 -0.15
C PHE A 37 0.47 -13.83 1.26
N VAL A 38 -0.24 -13.29 2.24
CA VAL A 38 0.29 -13.03 3.57
C VAL A 38 -0.32 -13.99 4.60
N GLY A 39 0.50 -14.94 5.04
CA GLY A 39 0.21 -15.87 6.11
C GLY A 39 0.80 -15.43 7.45
N LYS A 40 0.64 -16.27 8.49
CA LYS A 40 1.27 -16.02 9.80
C LYS A 40 2.78 -16.18 9.66
N ASN A 41 3.52 -15.08 9.85
CA ASN A 41 4.99 -15.00 9.73
C ASN A 41 5.60 -15.53 8.41
N HIS A 42 4.84 -15.55 7.31
CA HIS A 42 5.36 -15.92 6.00
C HIS A 42 4.61 -15.22 4.86
N ILE A 43 5.30 -15.08 3.73
CA ILE A 43 4.75 -14.56 2.47
C ILE A 43 4.78 -15.67 1.42
N ARG A 44 3.70 -15.79 0.65
CA ARG A 44 3.49 -16.79 -0.41
C ARG A 44 3.57 -16.10 -1.77
N LEU A 45 4.34 -16.70 -2.67
CA LEU A 45 4.56 -16.20 -4.02
C LEU A 45 4.51 -17.38 -4.98
N GLY A 46 3.33 -17.60 -5.57
CA GLY A 46 3.06 -18.83 -6.29
C GLY A 46 3.30 -20.05 -5.41
N LYS A 47 4.27 -20.89 -5.80
CA LYS A 47 4.66 -22.10 -5.04
C LYS A 47 5.67 -21.82 -3.92
N ASN A 48 6.33 -20.66 -3.93
CA ASN A 48 7.38 -20.34 -2.99
C ASN A 48 6.83 -19.73 -1.70
N ARG A 49 7.55 -19.96 -0.59
CA ARG A 49 7.25 -19.37 0.72
C ARG A 49 8.49 -18.71 1.29
N ILE A 50 8.35 -17.45 1.67
CA ILE A 50 9.37 -16.69 2.38
C ILE A 50 9.00 -16.67 3.86
N PHE A 51 9.81 -17.31 4.70
CA PHE A 51 9.61 -17.31 6.15
C PHE A 51 10.27 -16.08 6.76
N LEU A 52 9.48 -15.27 7.46
CA LEU A 52 9.97 -14.01 8.04
C LEU A 52 10.85 -14.22 9.27
N SER A 53 10.82 -15.42 9.86
CA SER A 53 11.75 -15.84 10.91
C SER A 53 13.21 -15.87 10.46
N ASN A 54 13.47 -15.92 9.15
CA ASN A 54 14.83 -15.95 8.61
C ASN A 54 15.47 -14.55 8.53
N TYR A 55 14.73 -13.51 8.90
CA TYR A 55 15.15 -12.12 8.84
C TYR A 55 15.17 -11.50 10.23
N GLY A 56 16.03 -10.49 10.41
CA GLY A 56 16.19 -9.78 11.68
C GLY A 56 15.00 -8.88 11.99
N LYS A 57 14.88 -7.76 11.25
CA LYS A 57 13.75 -6.83 11.38
C LYS A 57 12.86 -6.91 10.15
N ILE A 58 11.56 -6.73 10.39
CA ILE A 58 10.56 -6.69 9.33
C ILE A 58 9.99 -5.28 9.24
N PHE A 59 10.21 -4.63 8.12
CA PHE A 59 9.68 -3.31 7.80
C PHE A 59 8.50 -3.40 6.85
N VAL A 60 7.53 -2.50 7.01
CA VAL A 60 6.37 -2.42 6.10
C VAL A 60 6.23 -1.00 5.57
N VAL A 61 6.21 -0.85 4.25
CA VAL A 61 5.94 0.44 3.59
C VAL A 61 4.66 0.29 2.78
N ALA A 62 3.58 0.92 3.24
CA ALA A 62 2.29 0.89 2.56
C ALA A 62 1.96 2.26 1.97
N TYR A 63 1.57 2.32 0.70
CA TYR A 63 1.15 3.58 0.08
C TYR A 63 0.05 3.38 -0.96
N GLY A 64 -0.77 4.42 -1.16
CA GLY A 64 -1.97 4.36 -1.99
C GLY A 64 -3.27 4.54 -1.22
N LYS A 65 -4.41 4.54 -1.92
CA LYS A 65 -5.75 4.74 -1.30
C LYS A 65 -6.12 3.64 -0.29
N ALA A 66 -5.58 2.44 -0.45
CA ALA A 66 -5.84 1.29 0.42
C ALA A 66 -4.66 0.97 1.36
N SER A 67 -3.71 1.88 1.52
CA SER A 67 -2.48 1.64 2.30
C SER A 67 -2.75 1.30 3.76
N ASP A 68 -3.67 2.02 4.39
CA ASP A 68 -4.07 1.80 5.79
C ASP A 68 -4.65 0.39 6.02
N SER A 69 -5.63 -0.03 5.22
CA SER A 69 -6.27 -1.34 5.36
C SER A 69 -5.33 -2.50 5.01
N MET A 70 -4.43 -2.31 4.03
CA MET A 70 -3.37 -3.29 3.74
C MET A 70 -2.39 -3.44 4.91
N ALA A 71 -1.92 -2.33 5.47
CA ALA A 71 -1.00 -2.34 6.60
C ALA A 71 -1.65 -2.93 7.86
N GLU A 72 -2.92 -2.62 8.11
CA GLU A 72 -3.69 -3.19 9.21
C GLU A 72 -3.74 -4.72 9.09
N TYR A 73 -4.09 -5.25 7.91
CA TYR A 73 -4.13 -6.70 7.68
C TYR A 73 -2.77 -7.36 7.93
N VAL A 74 -1.70 -6.80 7.37
CA VAL A 74 -0.33 -7.31 7.53
C VAL A 74 0.12 -7.29 8.99
N SER A 75 -0.16 -6.19 9.71
CA SER A 75 0.24 -6.04 11.11
C SER A 75 -0.38 -7.08 12.06
N LYS A 76 -1.55 -7.63 11.69
CA LYS A 76 -2.22 -8.72 12.42
C LYS A 76 -1.63 -10.11 12.13
N LYS A 77 -0.87 -10.25 11.04
CA LYS A 77 -0.31 -11.55 10.59
C LYS A 77 1.19 -11.68 10.83
N ILE A 78 1.89 -10.55 10.88
CA ILE A 78 3.34 -10.46 10.92
C ILE A 78 3.74 -9.54 12.07
N ASN A 79 4.76 -9.93 12.83
CA ASN A 79 5.36 -9.05 13.82
C ASN A 79 6.23 -7.98 13.12
N VAL A 80 5.60 -6.89 12.72
CA VAL A 80 6.28 -5.74 12.10
C VAL A 80 7.15 -5.05 13.16
N SER A 81 8.39 -4.71 12.79
CA SER A 81 9.32 -3.95 13.63
C SER A 81 9.02 -2.45 13.54
N GLN A 82 8.89 -1.93 12.32
CA GLN A 82 8.54 -0.53 12.04
C GLN A 82 7.84 -0.45 10.68
N GLY A 83 6.93 0.50 10.52
CA GLY A 83 6.30 0.72 9.22
C GLY A 83 6.02 2.18 8.90
N ILE A 84 5.83 2.44 7.61
CA ILE A 84 5.43 3.73 7.05
C ILE A 84 4.15 3.51 6.26
N ILE A 85 3.14 4.33 6.50
CA ILE A 85 1.88 4.34 5.75
C ILE A 85 1.73 5.70 5.09
N VAL A 86 1.41 5.72 3.80
CA VAL A 86 1.15 6.95 3.05
C VAL A 86 -0.24 6.84 2.43
N ALA A 87 -1.16 7.68 2.92
CA ALA A 87 -2.54 7.68 2.49
C ALA A 87 -2.94 9.07 1.94
N PRO A 88 -3.97 9.16 1.11
CA PRO A 88 -4.55 10.46 0.75
C PRO A 88 -5.01 11.25 1.97
N LYS A 89 -5.02 12.58 1.85
CA LYS A 89 -5.71 13.44 2.82
C LYS A 89 -7.16 12.98 2.99
N HIS A 90 -7.67 13.05 4.22
CA HIS A 90 -9.00 12.59 4.64
C HIS A 90 -9.21 11.07 4.74
N THR A 91 -8.18 10.25 4.55
CA THR A 91 -8.27 8.83 4.94
C THR A 91 -8.40 8.71 6.45
N LYS A 92 -9.42 7.99 6.93
CA LYS A 92 -9.53 7.61 8.34
C LYS A 92 -8.57 6.45 8.59
N SER A 93 -7.63 6.63 9.51
CA SER A 93 -6.74 5.57 9.94
C SER A 93 -7.51 4.53 10.75
N SER A 94 -7.33 3.26 10.39
CA SER A 94 -7.82 2.10 11.14
C SER A 94 -6.69 1.47 11.96
N ILE A 95 -5.44 1.90 11.76
CA ILE A 95 -4.29 1.35 12.48
C ILE A 95 -4.06 2.05 13.82
N VAL A 96 -4.02 1.26 14.89
CA VAL A 96 -3.78 1.73 16.28
C VAL A 96 -2.32 1.51 16.70
N SER A 97 -1.55 0.78 15.90
CA SER A 97 -0.18 0.38 16.26
C SER A 97 0.80 1.56 16.20
N LYS A 98 1.47 1.84 17.33
CA LYS A 98 2.55 2.84 17.45
C LYS A 98 3.77 2.54 16.58
N LYS A 99 3.87 1.33 16.00
CA LYS A 99 4.98 0.93 15.14
C LYS A 99 4.90 1.56 13.73
N PHE A 100 3.74 2.09 13.35
CA PHE A 100 3.52 2.68 12.04
C PHE A 100 3.51 4.20 12.12
N LYS A 101 4.35 4.83 11.28
CA LYS A 101 4.33 6.26 11.04
C LYS A 101 3.44 6.55 9.83
N MET A 102 2.43 7.40 10.00
CA MET A 102 1.47 7.70 8.95
C MET A 102 1.70 9.09 8.37
N PHE A 103 1.65 9.17 7.03
CA PHE A 103 1.75 10.41 6.26
C PHE A 103 0.47 10.59 5.44
N TYR A 104 -0.06 11.80 5.42
CA TYR A 104 -1.24 12.16 4.64
C TYR A 104 -0.85 13.06 3.49
N SER A 105 -0.77 12.47 2.29
CA SER A 105 -0.25 13.13 1.10
C SER A 105 -1.35 13.61 0.17
N GLY A 106 -1.03 14.61 -0.64
CA GLY A 106 -1.91 15.15 -1.67
C GLY A 106 -2.26 14.10 -2.74
N HIS A 107 -3.51 14.12 -3.19
CA HIS A 107 -3.98 13.31 -4.31
C HIS A 107 -5.12 14.09 -5.00
N PRO A 108 -5.16 14.19 -6.35
CA PRO A 108 -4.35 13.49 -7.34
C PRO A 108 -2.99 14.13 -7.66
N LEU A 109 -2.66 15.29 -7.09
CA LEU A 109 -1.36 15.95 -7.30
C LEU A 109 -0.49 15.83 -6.03
N PRO A 110 0.84 15.60 -6.18
CA PRO A 110 1.76 15.53 -5.06
C PRO A 110 1.88 16.88 -4.35
N ASP A 111 2.17 16.83 -3.06
CA ASP A 111 2.38 18.00 -2.20
C ASP A 111 3.62 17.85 -1.32
N LYS A 112 3.82 18.80 -0.40
CA LYS A 112 4.95 18.79 0.54
C LYS A 112 4.98 17.52 1.41
N GLU A 113 3.81 17.00 1.79
CA GLU A 113 3.71 15.75 2.56
C GLU A 113 4.13 14.54 1.72
N SER A 114 3.81 14.55 0.43
CA SER A 114 4.24 13.51 -0.52
C SER A 114 5.76 13.42 -0.61
N VAL A 115 6.45 14.57 -0.52
CA VAL A 115 7.93 14.63 -0.47
C VAL A 115 8.48 14.17 0.87
N ARG A 116 7.87 14.59 1.98
CA ARG A 116 8.27 14.14 3.33
C ARG A 116 8.14 12.62 3.46
N ALA A 117 7.04 12.06 2.94
CA ALA A 117 6.81 10.63 2.90
C ALA A 117 7.88 9.91 2.06
N GLY A 118 8.18 10.42 0.86
CA GLY A 118 9.26 9.88 0.01
C GLY A 118 10.62 9.85 0.72
N LYS A 119 11.00 10.96 1.37
CA LYS A 119 12.25 11.05 2.14
C LYS A 119 12.29 10.06 3.31
N ALA A 120 11.20 9.93 4.05
CA ALA A 120 11.11 9.00 5.17
C ALA A 120 11.23 7.53 4.73
N VAL A 121 10.61 7.17 3.59
CA VAL A 121 10.77 5.82 3.01
C VAL A 121 12.22 5.58 2.58
N ARG A 122 12.86 6.56 1.92
CA ARG A 122 14.26 6.45 1.53
C ARG A 122 15.19 6.27 2.72
N GLU A 123 14.98 7.02 3.80
CA GLU A 123 15.75 6.90 5.03
C GLU A 123 15.57 5.52 5.68
N LEU A 124 14.33 5.01 5.74
CA LEU A 124 14.06 3.67 6.24
C LEU A 124 14.83 2.60 5.44
N VAL A 125 14.77 2.67 4.11
CA VAL A 125 15.44 1.70 3.22
C VAL A 125 16.96 1.81 3.35
N ASN A 126 17.52 3.02 3.41
CA ASN A 126 18.96 3.22 3.57
C ASN A 126 19.51 2.70 4.90
N ASN A 127 18.70 2.69 5.95
CA ASN A 127 19.06 2.19 7.27
C ASN A 127 18.81 0.67 7.43
N CYS A 128 18.26 0.00 6.41
CA CYS A 128 18.04 -1.45 6.45
C CYS A 128 19.36 -2.20 6.25
N SER A 129 19.54 -3.27 7.01
CA SER A 129 20.65 -4.21 6.82
C SER A 129 20.28 -5.32 5.83
N LYS A 130 21.28 -6.05 5.32
CA LYS A 130 21.05 -7.23 4.44
C LYS A 130 20.27 -8.36 5.10
N ARG A 131 20.14 -8.34 6.44
CA ARG A 131 19.38 -9.34 7.21
C ARG A 131 17.92 -8.93 7.42
N ASP A 132 17.56 -7.72 7.05
CA ASP A 132 16.21 -7.20 7.24
C ASP A 132 15.32 -7.48 6.02
N PHE A 133 14.02 -7.48 6.25
CA PHE A 133 13.02 -7.68 5.21
C PHE A 133 12.13 -6.45 5.12
N VAL A 134 11.93 -5.93 3.91
CA VAL A 134 11.02 -4.80 3.67
C VAL A 134 9.86 -5.26 2.80
N LEU A 135 8.64 -5.11 3.30
CA LEU A 135 7.41 -5.41 2.57
C LEU A 135 6.78 -4.12 2.06
N PHE A 136 6.71 -3.97 0.74
CA PHE A 136 5.99 -2.86 0.12
C PHE A 136 4.55 -3.27 -0.21
N LEU A 137 3.58 -2.47 0.23
CA LEU A 137 2.15 -2.66 -0.02
C LEU A 137 1.66 -1.48 -0.87
N VAL A 138 1.38 -1.76 -2.14
CA VAL A 138 1.09 -0.73 -3.15
C VAL A 138 -0.35 -0.81 -3.58
N SER A 139 -1.04 0.32 -3.63
CA SER A 139 -2.36 0.44 -4.24
C SER A 139 -2.45 1.69 -5.11
N GLY A 140 -3.56 1.87 -5.83
CA GLY A 140 -3.76 2.99 -6.74
C GLY A 140 -3.56 4.37 -6.07
N GLY A 141 -3.04 5.33 -6.86
CA GLY A 141 -2.71 6.68 -6.40
C GLY A 141 -1.28 6.84 -5.87
N GLY A 142 -0.44 5.81 -5.95
CA GLY A 142 0.92 5.83 -5.40
C GLY A 142 1.85 6.87 -6.03
N SER A 143 1.66 7.21 -7.31
CA SER A 143 2.43 8.22 -8.04
C SER A 143 2.36 9.59 -7.36
N SER A 144 1.19 10.01 -6.92
CA SER A 144 0.99 11.30 -6.27
C SER A 144 1.39 11.28 -4.79
N LEU A 145 1.20 10.14 -4.12
CA LEU A 145 1.36 10.04 -2.66
C LEU A 145 2.82 9.89 -2.23
N LEU A 146 3.67 9.26 -3.04
CA LEU A 146 5.10 9.20 -2.80
C LEU A 146 5.81 10.00 -3.87
N ALA A 147 6.51 11.07 -3.46
CA ALA A 147 7.33 11.87 -4.35
C ALA A 147 8.76 11.96 -3.84
N LEU A 148 9.71 11.49 -4.63
CA LEU A 148 11.12 11.86 -4.50
C LEU A 148 11.46 12.78 -5.68
N PRO A 149 11.68 14.08 -5.45
CA PRO A 149 12.19 14.95 -6.51
C PRO A 149 13.67 14.66 -6.73
N ASP A 150 14.02 14.16 -7.93
CA ASP A 150 15.39 14.12 -8.41
C ASP A 150 15.63 15.36 -9.29
N LYS A 151 16.48 16.28 -8.80
CA LYS A 151 17.00 17.47 -9.50
C LYS A 151 15.97 18.44 -10.10
N ILE A 152 14.69 18.28 -9.83
CA ILE A 152 13.58 19.06 -10.40
C ILE A 152 12.64 19.53 -9.27
N SER A 153 12.08 20.73 -9.41
CA SER A 153 11.19 21.36 -8.42
C SER A 153 9.79 20.70 -8.39
N LEU A 154 9.07 20.83 -7.26
CA LEU A 154 7.69 20.32 -7.13
C LEU A 154 6.73 20.91 -8.19
N SER A 155 6.97 22.16 -8.60
CA SER A 155 6.24 22.87 -9.65
C SER A 155 6.37 22.21 -11.02
N GLU A 156 7.56 21.72 -11.37
CA GLU A 156 7.81 21.02 -12.63
C GLU A 156 7.23 19.59 -12.63
N LYS A 157 7.00 19.00 -11.45
CA LYS A 157 6.34 17.68 -11.32
C LYS A 157 4.85 17.73 -11.63
N ASN A 158 4.18 18.85 -11.34
CA ASN A 158 2.74 19.02 -11.61
C ASN A 158 2.43 19.18 -13.10
N THR A 159 3.41 19.57 -13.91
CA THR A 159 3.26 19.74 -15.37
C THR A 159 3.45 18.42 -16.16
N ARG A 160 4.07 17.39 -15.56
CA ARG A 160 4.26 16.06 -16.17
C ARG A 160 4.07 14.92 -15.16
N PRO A 161 2.83 14.65 -14.71
CA PRO A 161 2.56 13.70 -13.62
C PRO A 161 2.99 12.25 -13.91
N ASN A 162 3.15 11.86 -15.19
CA ASN A 162 3.53 10.49 -15.57
C ASN A 162 5.05 10.26 -15.76
N TYR A 163 5.89 11.32 -15.83
CA TYR A 163 7.29 11.17 -16.26
C TYR A 163 8.30 10.89 -15.13
N TYR A 164 7.97 11.20 -13.87
CA TYR A 164 8.92 11.15 -12.74
C TYR A 164 8.34 10.54 -11.45
N CYS A 165 7.34 9.67 -11.60
CA CYS A 165 6.65 9.00 -10.49
C CYS A 165 7.16 7.58 -10.19
N ASN A 166 8.39 7.27 -10.59
CA ASN A 166 9.03 5.99 -10.34
C ASN A 166 9.85 6.04 -9.04
N VAL A 167 9.18 6.33 -7.91
CA VAL A 167 9.81 6.25 -6.58
C VAL A 167 10.23 4.81 -6.25
N VAL A 168 9.46 3.82 -6.70
CA VAL A 168 9.75 2.40 -6.41
C VAL A 168 11.04 1.95 -7.10
N PRO A 169 11.24 2.13 -8.43
CA PRO A 169 12.49 1.76 -9.08
C PRO A 169 13.72 2.49 -8.53
N GLN A 170 13.59 3.75 -8.10
CA GLN A 170 14.68 4.52 -7.49
C GLN A 170 15.07 4.03 -6.08
N LEU A 171 14.19 3.28 -5.41
CA LEU A 171 14.43 2.67 -4.10
C LEU A 171 14.84 1.18 -4.19
N MET A 172 14.73 0.55 -5.37
CA MET A 172 14.74 -0.92 -5.55
C MET A 172 16.13 -1.57 -5.74
N ASN A 173 17.21 -0.99 -5.24
CA ASN A 173 18.50 -1.73 -5.12
C ASN A 173 18.50 -2.77 -3.98
N LEU A 174 17.41 -2.92 -3.24
CA LEU A 174 17.25 -3.88 -2.16
C LEU A 174 15.94 -4.66 -2.37
N THR A 175 16.10 -5.95 -2.69
CA THR A 175 15.12 -7.04 -2.87
C THR A 175 13.71 -6.76 -2.33
N VAL A 176 12.76 -6.44 -3.22
CA VAL A 176 11.32 -6.41 -2.90
C VAL A 176 10.49 -6.89 -4.10
N LEU A 177 9.46 -7.65 -3.77
CA LEU A 177 8.49 -8.25 -4.67
C LEU A 177 7.61 -7.21 -5.36
N GLU A 178 7.90 -6.93 -6.62
CA GLU A 178 6.86 -6.52 -7.57
C GLU A 178 5.86 -7.67 -7.77
N ASN A 179 4.61 -7.32 -8.07
CA ASN A 179 3.46 -8.19 -8.37
C ASN A 179 2.55 -8.60 -7.21
N ILE A 180 2.02 -7.59 -6.52
CA ILE A 180 0.79 -7.78 -5.74
C ILE A 180 -0.36 -6.85 -6.23
N CYS A 181 -0.19 -6.00 -7.25
CA CYS A 181 -1.34 -5.34 -7.91
C CYS A 181 -1.03 -5.07 -9.38
N GLN A 182 -1.28 -6.06 -10.24
CA GLN A 182 -1.65 -5.84 -11.64
C GLN A 182 -3.00 -6.53 -11.87
#